data_AF-A0A354Z644-F1
#
_entry.id   AF-A0A354Z644-F1
#
_cell.length_a   1.000
_cell.length_b   1.000
_cell.length_c   1.000
_cell.angle_alpha   90.00
_cell.angle_beta   90.00
_cell.angle_gamma   90.00
#
_symmetry.space_group_name_H-M   'P 1'
#
loop_
_entity.id
_entity.type
_entity.pdbx_description
1 polymer ?
#
loop_
_entity_poly.entity_id
_entity_poly.type
_entity_poly.pdbx_seq_one_letter_code
_entity_poly.pdbx_strand_id
1 'polypeptide(L)'
;MTESIIAPREPSLLAALLPLLALTALLALSVYLYGADSSYGANQIALLLAGGLAALIGIRNGWRWDDIQDAIVQGVGLATNAIFILLAVGALIGTWILAGTVPTLID
;
A
#
# COMPACT_ATOMS: atom_id res chain seq x y z
N MET A 1 -4.47 -41.50 -6.61
CA MET A 1 -3.43 -40.60 -6.09
C MET A 1 -4.12 -39.33 -5.64
N THR A 2 -4.49 -39.26 -4.37
CA THR A 2 -5.11 -38.07 -3.78
C THR A 2 -3.98 -37.09 -3.49
N GLU A 3 -3.77 -36.10 -4.35
CA GLU A 3 -2.91 -34.98 -4.00
C GLU A 3 -3.53 -34.29 -2.77
N SER A 4 -2.79 -34.29 -1.67
CA SER A 4 -3.10 -33.45 -0.53
C SER A 4 -3.01 -32.00 -1.03
N ILE A 5 -4.16 -31.36 -1.24
CA ILE A 5 -4.23 -29.92 -1.46
C ILE A 5 -3.70 -29.30 -0.16
N ILE A 6 -2.42 -28.91 -0.17
CA ILE A 6 -1.82 -28.20 0.95
C ILE A 6 -2.51 -26.84 1.01
N ALA A 7 -3.43 -26.68 1.96
CA ALA A 7 -4.08 -25.40 2.18
C ALA A 7 -3.02 -24.35 2.55
N PRO A 8 -3.06 -23.14 1.96
CA PRO A 8 -2.12 -22.08 2.31
C PRO A 8 -2.19 -21.81 3.81
N ARG A 9 -1.02 -21.66 4.46
CA ARG A 9 -0.98 -21.33 5.88
C ARG A 9 -1.05 -19.81 6.04
N GLU A 10 -1.81 -19.36 7.03
CA GLU A 10 -1.78 -17.95 7.41
C GLU A 10 -0.36 -17.61 7.91
N PRO A 11 0.21 -16.46 7.49
CA PRO A 11 1.48 -16.01 8.02
C PRO A 11 1.42 -15.87 9.54
N SER A 12 2.44 -16.36 10.24
CA SER A 12 2.58 -16.05 11.66
C SER A 12 2.69 -14.53 11.86
N LEU A 13 2.25 -14.04 13.02
CA LEU A 13 2.30 -12.61 13.33
C LEU A 13 3.72 -12.01 13.14
N LEU A 14 4.75 -12.76 13.49
CA LEU A 14 6.14 -12.37 13.26
C LEU A 14 6.49 -12.26 11.77
N ALA A 15 5.98 -13.18 10.95
CA ALA A 15 6.19 -13.15 9.50
C ALA A 15 5.44 -11.97 8.85
N ALA A 16 4.26 -11.61 9.35
CA ALA A 16 3.50 -10.45 8.87
C ALA A 16 4.15 -9.10 9.29
N LEU A 17 4.75 -9.04 10.49
CA LEU A 17 5.44 -7.86 10.99
C LEU A 17 6.76 -7.59 10.26
N LEU A 18 7.41 -8.62 9.72
CA LEU A 18 8.76 -8.51 9.19
C LEU A 18 8.84 -7.56 7.96
N PRO A 19 7.98 -7.65 6.92
CA PRO A 19 7.95 -6.68 5.83
C PRO A 19 7.60 -5.26 6.30
N LEU A 20 6.73 -5.14 7.31
CA LEU A 20 6.32 -3.84 7.87
C LEU A 20 7.51 -3.15 8.56
N LEU A 21 8.21 -3.87 9.43
CA LEU A 21 9.39 -3.35 10.14
C LEU A 21 10.56 -3.09 9.17
N ALA A 22 10.74 -3.94 8.16
CA ALA A 22 11.73 -3.70 7.11
C ALA A 22 11.40 -2.42 6.33
N LEU A 23 10.14 -2.21 5.96
CA LEU A 23 9.71 -1.00 5.26
C LEU A 23 9.94 0.26 6.11
N THR A 24 9.52 0.25 7.38
CA THR A 24 9.68 1.43 8.25
C THR A 24 11.16 1.76 8.47
N ALA A 25 12.01 0.75 8.67
CA ALA A 25 13.45 0.94 8.79
C ALA A 25 14.08 1.49 7.51
N LEU A 26 13.69 0.96 6.34
CA LEU A 26 14.19 1.43 5.04
C LEU A 26 13.74 2.85 4.73
N LEU A 27 12.49 3.22 5.06
CA LEU A 27 12.02 4.60 4.90
C LEU A 27 12.73 5.56 5.86
N ALA A 28 12.94 5.17 7.11
CA ALA A 28 13.72 5.96 8.06
C ALA A 28 15.17 6.17 7.58
N LEU A 29 15.81 5.11 7.05
CA LEU A 29 17.15 5.19 6.47
C LEU A 29 17.16 6.07 5.21
N SER A 30 16.14 5.96 4.36
CA SER A 30 15.98 6.77 3.14
C SER A 30 15.91 8.26 3.49
N VAL A 31 15.11 8.64 4.49
CA VAL A 31 15.03 10.02 4.96
C VAL A 31 16.33 10.47 5.64
N TYR A 32 17.01 9.58 6.37
CA TYR A 32 18.29 9.90 6.99
C TYR A 32 19.39 10.20 5.95
N LEU A 33 19.44 9.43 4.85
CA LEU A 33 20.46 9.57 3.82
C LEU A 33 20.15 10.66 2.79
N TYR A 34 18.88 10.78 2.38
CA TYR A 34 18.46 11.62 1.25
C TYR A 34 17.56 12.79 1.65
N GLY A 35 17.14 12.89 2.92
CA GLY A 35 16.30 13.99 3.41
C GLY A 35 15.00 14.15 2.62
N ALA A 36 14.72 15.38 2.18
CA ALA A 36 13.55 15.69 1.36
C ALA A 36 13.58 14.98 -0.01
N ASP A 37 14.77 14.65 -0.52
CA ASP A 37 14.93 14.02 -1.84
C ASP A 37 14.66 12.50 -1.82
N SER A 38 14.45 11.91 -0.64
CA SER A 38 14.10 10.49 -0.45
C SER A 38 12.92 10.02 -1.30
N SER A 39 11.97 10.93 -1.57
CA SER A 39 10.75 10.64 -2.33
C SER A 39 10.97 10.51 -3.84
N TYR A 40 12.11 10.94 -4.38
CA TYR A 40 12.40 10.87 -5.83
C TYR A 40 12.95 9.52 -6.30
N GLY A 41 13.24 8.57 -5.40
CA GLY A 41 13.65 7.22 -5.81
C GLY A 41 13.87 6.24 -4.67
N ALA A 42 14.48 6.69 -3.57
CA ALA A 42 14.86 5.80 -2.48
C ALA A 42 13.64 5.15 -1.81
N ASN A 43 12.52 5.88 -1.67
CA ASN A 43 11.28 5.33 -1.14
C ASN A 43 10.65 4.26 -2.06
N GLN A 44 10.74 4.43 -3.38
CA GLN A 44 10.25 3.46 -4.35
C GLN A 44 11.04 2.14 -4.25
N ILE A 45 12.37 2.24 -4.11
CA ILE A 45 13.23 1.06 -3.89
C ILE A 45 12.89 0.38 -2.56
N ALA A 46 12.69 1.15 -1.48
CA ALA A 46 12.31 0.62 -0.18
C ALA A 46 10.98 -0.15 -0.24
N LEU A 47 9.98 0.39 -0.93
CA LEU A 47 8.67 -0.25 -1.14
C LEU A 47 8.80 -1.55 -1.94
N LEU A 48 9.60 -1.56 -3.01
CA LEU A 48 9.84 -2.76 -3.82
C LEU A 48 10.53 -3.87 -3.00
N LEU A 49 11.52 -3.52 -2.19
CA LEU A 49 12.22 -4.49 -1.33
C LEU A 49 11.29 -5.07 -0.26
N ALA A 50 10.50 -4.21 0.41
CA ALA A 50 9.54 -4.67 1.41
C ALA A 50 8.41 -5.52 0.78
N GLY A 51 7.90 -5.13 -0.39
CA GLY A 51 6.92 -5.90 -1.15
C GLY A 51 7.46 -7.25 -1.60
N GLY A 52 8.70 -7.29 -2.10
CA GLY A 52 9.40 -8.54 -2.45
C GLY A 52 9.59 -9.45 -1.25
N LEU A 53 9.91 -8.89 -0.07
CA LEU A 53 10.02 -9.64 1.17
C LEU A 53 8.67 -10.21 1.61
N ALA A 54 7.59 -9.44 1.52
CA ALA A 54 6.22 -9.92 1.78
C ALA A 54 5.82 -11.05 0.81
N ALA A 55 6.12 -10.90 -0.48
CA ALA A 55 5.86 -11.93 -1.49
C ALA A 55 6.64 -13.22 -1.20
N LEU A 56 7.92 -13.11 -0.81
CA LEU A 56 8.74 -14.28 -0.45
C LEU A 56 8.15 -15.02 0.76
N ILE A 57 7.65 -14.29 1.76
CA ILE A 57 6.98 -14.87 2.93
C ILE A 57 5.67 -15.56 2.51
N GLY A 58 4.88 -14.94 1.63
CA GLY A 58 3.67 -15.54 1.07
C GLY A 58 3.96 -16.88 0.37
N ILE A 59 4.95 -16.90 -0.52
CA ILE A 59 5.35 -18.12 -1.24
C ILE A 59 5.84 -19.19 -0.25
N ARG A 60 6.63 -18.82 0.77
CA ARG A 60 7.07 -19.77 1.82
C ARG A 60 5.94 -20.34 2.65
N ASN A 61 4.81 -19.64 2.77
CA ASN A 61 3.63 -20.10 3.49
C ASN A 61 2.66 -20.90 2.60
N GLY A 62 3.04 -21.18 1.35
CA GLY A 62 2.27 -22.02 0.43
C GLY A 62 1.31 -21.26 -0.48
N TRP A 63 1.37 -19.93 -0.52
CA TRP A 63 0.60 -19.14 -1.49
C TRP A 63 1.23 -19.23 -2.88
N ARG A 64 0.41 -19.35 -3.92
CA ARG A 64 0.89 -19.31 -5.30
C ARG A 64 1.16 -17.87 -5.70
N TRP A 65 2.06 -17.67 -6.66
CA TRP A 65 2.32 -16.35 -7.22
C TRP A 65 1.05 -15.70 -7.77
N ASP A 66 0.21 -16.48 -8.43
CA ASP A 66 -1.08 -16.01 -8.98
C ASP A 66 -1.96 -15.40 -7.88
N ASP A 67 -2.07 -16.06 -6.72
CA ASP A 67 -2.85 -15.57 -5.57
C ASP A 67 -2.28 -14.25 -5.02
N ILE A 68 -0.95 -14.15 -4.93
CA ILE A 68 -0.26 -12.94 -4.46
C ILE A 68 -0.47 -11.79 -5.45
N GLN A 69 -0.37 -12.07 -6.75
CA GLN A 69 -0.59 -11.09 -7.80
C GLN A 69 -2.03 -10.57 -7.80
N ASP A 70 -3.01 -11.47 -7.67
CA ASP A 70 -4.43 -11.10 -7.58
C ASP A 70 -4.70 -10.24 -6.34
N ALA A 71 -4.08 -10.55 -5.20
CA ALA A 71 -4.17 -9.74 -3.99
C ALA A 71 -3.58 -8.32 -4.20
N ILE A 72 -2.45 -8.21 -4.91
CA ILE A 72 -1.84 -6.91 -5.27
C ILE A 72 -2.81 -6.10 -6.15
N VAL A 73 -3.38 -6.72 -7.19
CA VAL A 73 -4.32 -6.05 -8.11
C VAL A 73 -5.58 -5.58 -7.37
N GLN A 74 -6.15 -6.42 -6.49
CA GLN A 74 -7.27 -6.02 -5.65
C GLN A 74 -6.93 -4.86 -4.73
N GLY A 75 -5.75 -4.89 -4.09
CA GLY A 75 -5.28 -3.81 -3.23
C GLY A 75 -5.16 -2.47 -3.96
N VAL A 76 -4.56 -2.49 -5.16
CA VAL A 76 -4.47 -1.30 -6.03
C VAL A 76 -5.85 -0.82 -6.47
N GLY A 77 -6.75 -1.74 -6.83
CA GLY A 77 -8.13 -1.41 -7.19
C GLY A 77 -8.89 -0.71 -6.05
N LEU A 78 -8.75 -1.20 -4.82
CA LEU A 78 -9.34 -0.58 -3.63
C LEU A 78 -8.80 0.85 -3.40
N ALA A 79 -7.48 1.02 -3.48
CA ALA A 79 -6.84 2.33 -3.34
C ALA A 79 -7.29 3.31 -4.44
N THR A 80 -7.40 2.85 -5.68
CA THR A 80 -7.82 3.67 -6.82
C THR A 80 -9.26 4.18 -6.65
N ASN A 81 -10.18 3.31 -6.20
CA ASN A 81 -11.55 3.72 -5.92
C ASN A 81 -11.61 4.82 -4.83
N ALA A 82 -10.83 4.66 -3.76
CA ALA A 82 -10.72 5.67 -2.71
C ALA A 82 -10.17 7.00 -3.23
N ILE A 83 -9.16 6.98 -4.11
CA ILE A 83 -8.59 8.19 -4.74
C ILE A 83 -9.66 8.94 -5.55
N PHE A 84 -10.49 8.25 -6.33
CA PHE A 84 -11.55 8.91 -7.10
C PHE A 84 -12.63 9.54 -6.22
N ILE A 85 -12.98 8.90 -5.11
CA ILE A 85 -13.91 9.48 -4.12
C ILE A 85 -13.31 10.75 -3.53
N LEU A 86 -12.06 10.69 -3.05
CA LEU A 86 -11.37 11.85 -2.47
C LEU A 86 -11.23 12.99 -3.48
N LEU A 87 -10.95 12.68 -4.75
CA LEU A 87 -10.85 13.66 -5.82
C LEU A 87 -12.21 14.33 -6.10
N ALA A 88 -13.29 13.56 -6.19
CA ALA A 88 -14.63 14.08 -6.41
C ALA A 88 -15.09 14.99 -5.26
N VAL A 89 -14.89 14.54 -4.01
CA VAL A 89 -15.22 15.33 -2.81
C VAL A 89 -14.37 16.59 -2.74
N GLY A 90 -13.07 16.50 -2.99
CA GLY A 90 -12.18 17.66 -3.03
C GLY A 90 -12.57 18.68 -4.10
N ALA A 91 -12.91 18.21 -5.30
CA ALA A 91 -13.38 19.08 -6.39
C ALA A 91 -14.71 19.77 -6.05
N LEU A 92 -15.64 19.06 -5.41
CA LEU A 92 -16.92 19.61 -4.97
C LEU A 92 -16.72 20.73 -3.93
N ILE A 93 -15.94 20.44 -2.87
CA ILE A 93 -15.61 21.42 -1.82
C ILE A 93 -14.92 22.64 -2.42
N GLY A 94 -13.93 22.42 -3.30
CA GLY A 94 -13.23 23.51 -4.00
C GLY A 94 -14.18 24.37 -4.83
N THR A 95 -15.13 23.75 -5.53
CA THR A 95 -16.14 24.47 -6.33
C THR A 95 -17.07 25.31 -5.45
N TRP A 96 -17.53 24.80 -4.31
CA TRP A 96 -18.37 25.58 -3.39
C TRP A 96 -17.63 26.73 -2.70
N ILE A 97 -16.34 26.56 -2.43
CA ILE A 97 -15.48 27.64 -1.93
C ILE A 97 -15.39 28.74 -2.99
N LEU A 98 -15.11 28.38 -4.25
CA LEU A 98 -15.00 29.33 -5.36
C LEU A 98 -16.33 30.01 -5.71
N ALA A 99 -17.45 29.30 -5.61
CA ALA A 99 -18.80 29.83 -5.85
C ALA A 99 -19.31 30.72 -4.70
N GLY A 100 -18.57 30.83 -3.59
CA GLY A 100 -18.97 31.59 -2.42
C GLY A 100 -20.04 30.90 -1.56
N THR A 101 -20.57 29.75 -1.99
CA THR A 101 -21.64 29.03 -1.29
C THR A 101 -21.26 28.61 0.12
N VAL A 102 -20.05 28.06 0.33
CA VAL A 102 -19.56 27.70 1.68
C VAL A 102 -19.30 28.95 2.53
N PRO A 103 -18.58 29.99 2.05
CA PRO A 103 -18.43 31.24 2.78
C PRO A 103 -19.75 31.87 3.24
N THR A 104 -20.76 31.94 2.36
CA THR A 104 -22.08 32.53 2.67
C THR A 104 -22.96 31.70 3.62
N LEU A 105 -22.61 30.44 3.89
CA LEU A 105 -23.32 29.60 4.85
C LEU A 105 -22.71 29.68 6.26
N ILE A 106 -21.47 30.16 6.37
CA ILE A 106 -20.72 30.26 7.63
C ILE A 106 -20.88 31.64 8.25
N ASP A 107 -20.93 32.70 7.42
CA ASP A 107 -21.27 34.07 7.83
C ASP A 107 -22.80 34.30 7.81
#